data_AF-A0A7U9NG10-F1
#
_entry.id   AF-A0A7U9NG10-F1
#
_cell.length_a   1.000
_cell.length_b   1.000
_cell.length_c   1.000
_cell.angle_alpha   90.00
_cell.angle_beta   90.00
_cell.angle_gamma   90.00
#
_symmetry.space_group_name_H-M   'P 1'
#
loop_
_entity.id
_entity.type
_entity.pdbx_description
1 polymer ?
#
loop_
_entity_poly.entity_id
_entity_poly.type
_entity_poly.pdbx_seq_one_letter_code
_entity_poly.pdbx_strand_id
1 'polypeptide(L)'
;MKTPELLPVLKEAGVVDSGGQGLVEVLKGAYDAFLGKEVDYTFEAPKAAPVKISPQTEADIKFGYCTEFIIMLDKEFPSETEHEFKQFLESIGDSIVCVADDDIVKIHVHTNHPGQAIEKALTYGSLSRLKIDNMREEHEEKLIKDASRIAARQAEEEAAKKAAQPRKEMGFISVSIGEGIGEIFRGLGVDYLIEGGQTMNPSTEDMLNAIEQVNADHIFILPNNKNIILAANQAQALCKDKDIIVVPTKTVPQGITAMINYIPYMSPQENEERMTAEIQNVKTGQVTYAVRDTHLDDKEIKEGDIMGIGDHSILSVGSGISDVTLDMLKELVDDDSELISIYYGEGVSEEDAEELGAKLGEVCPDCDIEVHFGGQPIYYYVVSVE
;
A
#
# COMPACT_ATOMS: atom_id res chain seq x y z
N MET A 1 -29.34 1.37 29.39
CA MET A 1 -29.21 2.66 28.68
C MET A 1 -30.62 3.14 28.30
N LYS A 2 -30.93 4.44 28.34
CA LYS A 2 -32.28 4.96 28.00
C LYS A 2 -32.45 5.34 26.52
N THR A 3 -31.49 4.97 25.67
CA THR A 3 -31.51 5.29 24.24
C THR A 3 -32.78 4.82 23.50
N PRO A 4 -33.43 3.69 23.86
CA PRO A 4 -34.73 3.32 23.28
C PRO A 4 -35.90 4.25 23.68
N GLU A 5 -35.78 5.04 24.76
CA GLU A 5 -36.82 5.99 25.19
C GLU A 5 -36.66 7.37 24.55
N LEU A 6 -35.51 7.63 23.92
CA LEU A 6 -35.15 8.94 23.36
C LEU A 6 -35.44 9.04 21.86
N LEU A 7 -35.55 7.90 21.16
CA LEU A 7 -35.83 7.83 19.72
C LEU A 7 -36.91 6.77 19.44
N PRO A 8 -38.06 7.14 18.83
CA PRO A 8 -39.17 6.21 18.57
C PRO A 8 -38.77 4.96 17.76
N VAL A 9 -37.85 5.12 16.80
CA VAL A 9 -37.36 4.05 15.91
C VAL A 9 -36.62 2.95 16.68
N LEU A 10 -35.84 3.31 17.70
CA LEU A 10 -35.13 2.34 18.54
C LEU A 10 -36.08 1.60 19.49
N LYS A 11 -37.17 2.26 19.91
CA LYS A 11 -38.21 1.67 20.75
C LYS A 11 -39.00 0.59 20.02
N GLU A 12 -39.37 0.83 18.77
CA GLU A 12 -40.09 -0.13 17.93
C GLU A 12 -39.24 -1.34 17.57
N ALA A 13 -37.94 -1.13 17.33
CA ALA A 13 -37.01 -2.21 17.02
C ALA A 13 -36.49 -2.98 18.27
N GLY A 14 -36.77 -2.48 19.49
CA GLY A 14 -36.32 -3.11 20.73
C GLY A 14 -34.80 -3.14 20.92
N VAL A 15 -34.07 -2.32 20.16
CA VAL A 15 -32.60 -2.26 20.15
C VAL A 15 -32.10 -0.96 20.76
N VAL A 16 -30.87 -0.97 21.26
CA VAL A 16 -30.19 0.22 21.77
C VAL A 16 -29.38 0.90 20.66
N ASP A 17 -29.15 2.20 20.80
CA ASP A 17 -28.25 2.93 19.91
C ASP A 17 -26.84 2.32 19.92
N SER A 18 -26.34 1.91 18.75
CA SER A 18 -25.07 1.20 18.61
C SER A 18 -23.86 2.09 18.95
N GLY A 19 -23.92 3.38 18.63
CA GLY A 19 -22.87 4.34 18.98
C GLY A 19 -22.78 4.58 20.49
N GLY A 20 -23.92 4.79 21.14
CA GLY A 20 -24.04 4.92 22.58
C GLY A 20 -23.60 3.66 23.31
N GLN A 21 -24.05 2.49 22.84
CA GLN A 21 -23.65 1.22 23.43
C GLN A 21 -22.14 0.97 23.29
N GLY A 22 -21.55 1.32 22.15
CA GLY A 22 -20.10 1.25 21.94
C GLY A 22 -19.32 2.13 22.93
N LEU A 23 -19.77 3.37 23.15
CA LEU A 23 -19.13 4.27 24.12
C LEU A 23 -19.20 3.74 25.56
N VAL A 24 -20.32 3.13 25.96
CA VAL A 24 -20.43 2.49 27.29
C VAL A 24 -19.43 1.35 27.43
N GLU A 25 -19.23 0.56 26.38
CA GLU A 25 -18.32 -0.58 26.43
C GLU A 25 -16.85 -0.15 26.51
N VAL A 26 -16.47 0.92 25.80
CA VAL A 26 -15.15 1.55 25.93
C VAL A 26 -14.91 2.05 27.36
N LEU A 27 -15.90 2.73 27.96
CA LEU A 27 -15.79 3.26 29.32
C LEU A 27 -15.73 2.15 30.38
N LYS A 28 -16.44 1.04 30.18
CA LYS A 28 -16.30 -0.15 31.03
C LYS A 28 -14.92 -0.77 30.92
N GLY A 29 -14.38 -0.91 29.71
CA GLY A 29 -13.03 -1.42 29.50
C GLY A 29 -11.99 -0.57 30.23
N ALA A 30 -12.09 0.76 30.14
CA ALA A 30 -11.23 1.67 30.87
C ALA A 30 -11.37 1.54 32.39
N TYR A 31 -12.60 1.35 32.89
CA TYR A 31 -12.88 1.14 34.32
C TYR A 31 -12.35 -0.20 34.84
N ASP A 32 -12.53 -1.28 34.07
CA ASP A 32 -12.05 -2.62 34.43
C ASP A 32 -10.51 -2.69 34.40
N ALA A 33 -9.86 -2.02 33.44
CA ALA A 33 -8.41 -1.84 33.42
C ALA A 33 -7.92 -1.02 34.64
N PHE A 34 -8.62 0.06 35.01
CA PHE A 34 -8.28 0.85 36.19
C PHE A 34 -8.40 0.03 37.51
N LEU A 35 -9.34 -0.92 37.57
CA LEU A 35 -9.50 -1.84 38.69
C LEU A 35 -8.53 -3.04 38.65
N GLY A 36 -7.64 -3.12 37.66
CA GLY A 36 -6.65 -4.19 37.52
C GLY A 36 -7.25 -5.54 37.15
N LYS A 37 -8.42 -5.57 36.51
CA LYS A 37 -8.99 -6.81 35.96
C LYS A 37 -8.29 -7.14 34.64
N GLU A 38 -7.81 -8.37 34.49
CA GLU A 38 -7.35 -8.87 33.20
C GLU A 38 -8.56 -9.07 32.28
N VAL A 39 -8.48 -8.52 31.06
CA VAL A 39 -9.55 -8.63 30.06
C VAL A 39 -9.25 -9.85 29.20
N ASP A 40 -10.17 -10.82 29.20
CA ASP A 40 -10.10 -11.99 28.34
C ASP A 40 -10.45 -11.58 26.89
N TYR A 41 -9.51 -11.77 25.96
CA TYR A 41 -9.65 -11.37 24.55
C TYR A 41 -10.34 -12.46 23.70
N THR A 42 -10.86 -13.52 24.30
CA THR A 42 -11.62 -14.53 23.54
C THR A 42 -13.03 -14.04 23.21
N PHE A 43 -13.26 -13.67 21.95
CA PHE A 43 -14.60 -13.38 21.43
C PHE A 43 -15.21 -14.62 20.78
N GLU A 44 -16.28 -15.17 21.35
CA GLU A 44 -17.14 -16.12 20.63
C GLU A 44 -18.09 -15.34 19.72
N ALA A 45 -17.81 -15.35 18.41
CA ALA A 45 -18.76 -14.87 17.41
C ALA A 45 -20.02 -15.75 17.42
N PRO A 46 -21.24 -15.18 17.35
CA PRO A 46 -22.45 -15.98 17.23
C PRO A 46 -22.40 -16.81 15.95
N LYS A 47 -22.51 -18.13 16.08
CA LYS A 47 -22.55 -19.08 14.96
C LYS A 47 -23.83 -18.87 14.14
N ALA A 48 -23.75 -18.04 13.10
CA ALA A 48 -24.68 -18.14 11.98
C ALA A 48 -24.33 -19.43 11.21
N ALA A 49 -25.28 -20.37 11.14
CA ALA A 49 -25.11 -21.57 10.33
C ALA A 49 -24.97 -21.18 8.85
N PRO A 50 -23.90 -21.59 8.14
CA PRO A 50 -23.79 -21.34 6.72
C PRO A 50 -24.76 -22.26 5.98
N VAL A 51 -25.78 -21.69 5.35
CA VAL A 51 -26.49 -22.36 4.26
C VAL A 51 -25.50 -22.47 3.11
N LYS A 52 -25.02 -23.69 2.84
CA LYS A 52 -24.22 -24.00 1.67
C LYS A 52 -25.09 -23.79 0.42
N ILE A 53 -24.80 -22.74 -0.34
CA ILE A 53 -25.22 -22.63 -1.73
C ILE A 53 -24.01 -23.00 -2.57
N SER A 54 -24.21 -23.96 -3.47
CA SER A 54 -23.19 -24.56 -4.34
C SER A 54 -22.48 -23.53 -5.22
N PRO A 55 -21.17 -23.71 -5.51
CA PRO A 55 -20.42 -22.85 -6.42
C PRO A 55 -20.71 -23.24 -7.87
N GLN A 56 -21.78 -22.71 -8.42
CA GLN A 56 -22.06 -22.61 -9.85
C GLN A 56 -22.88 -21.32 -9.99
N THR A 57 -22.36 -20.23 -10.53
CA THR A 57 -22.04 -20.06 -11.95
C THR A 57 -21.45 -18.65 -12.08
N GLU A 58 -20.51 -18.45 -13.00
CA GLU A 58 -20.24 -17.14 -13.63
C GLU A 58 -21.49 -16.67 -14.42
N ALA A 59 -22.59 -16.43 -13.71
CA ALA A 59 -23.84 -16.01 -14.31
C ALA A 59 -23.90 -14.49 -14.28
N ASP A 60 -23.69 -13.91 -15.45
CA ASP A 60 -24.08 -12.54 -15.79
C ASP A 60 -25.48 -12.25 -15.18
N ILE A 61 -25.55 -11.37 -14.18
CA ILE A 61 -26.81 -11.06 -13.46
C ILE A 61 -27.73 -10.31 -14.42
N LYS A 62 -28.52 -11.07 -15.18
CA LYS A 62 -29.45 -10.59 -16.21
C LYS A 62 -30.54 -9.68 -15.63
N PHE A 63 -31.05 -10.03 -14.45
CA PHE A 63 -32.04 -9.24 -13.71
C PHE A 63 -31.48 -8.84 -12.35
N GLY A 64 -31.34 -7.53 -12.13
CA GLY A 64 -30.58 -6.98 -11.01
C GLY A 64 -31.29 -7.04 -9.66
N TYR A 65 -32.62 -7.09 -9.61
CA TYR A 65 -33.36 -7.02 -8.35
C TYR A 65 -34.07 -8.32 -8.00
N CYS A 66 -33.81 -8.82 -6.80
CA CYS A 66 -34.64 -9.84 -6.16
C CYS A 66 -35.84 -9.15 -5.50
N THR A 67 -37.05 -9.45 -5.96
CA THR A 67 -38.29 -8.85 -5.46
C THR A 67 -39.12 -9.91 -4.76
N GLU A 68 -39.31 -9.75 -3.46
CA GLU A 68 -40.07 -10.66 -2.61
C GLU A 68 -41.22 -9.93 -1.93
N PHE A 69 -42.42 -10.52 -1.93
CA PHE A 69 -43.55 -9.99 -1.17
C PHE A 69 -44.63 -11.05 -0.96
N ILE A 70 -45.54 -10.77 -0.04
CA ILE A 70 -46.73 -11.56 0.22
C ILE A 70 -47.96 -10.73 -0.14
N ILE A 71 -48.85 -11.28 -0.96
CA ILE A 71 -50.16 -10.73 -1.25
C ILE A 71 -51.14 -11.26 -0.21
N MET A 72 -51.84 -10.39 0.48
CA MET A 72 -53.01 -10.69 1.30
C MET A 72 -54.24 -10.53 0.41
N LEU A 73 -54.90 -11.63 0.06
CA LEU A 73 -55.94 -11.65 -0.97
C LEU A 73 -57.24 -10.99 -0.51
N ASP A 74 -57.80 -10.13 -1.35
CA ASP A 74 -59.13 -9.52 -1.10
C ASP A 74 -60.25 -10.25 -1.88
N LYS A 75 -59.88 -11.22 -2.73
CA LYS A 75 -60.75 -11.97 -3.66
C LYS A 75 -60.25 -13.41 -3.82
N GLU A 76 -61.11 -14.31 -4.30
CA GLU A 76 -60.71 -15.68 -4.65
C GLU A 76 -59.57 -15.68 -5.68
N PHE A 77 -58.55 -16.50 -5.43
CA PHE A 77 -57.37 -16.66 -6.29
C PHE A 77 -57.34 -18.08 -6.87
N PRO A 78 -58.21 -18.39 -7.86
CA PRO A 78 -58.28 -19.73 -8.43
C PRO A 78 -57.03 -20.07 -9.24
N SER A 79 -56.80 -21.37 -9.46
CA SER A 79 -55.63 -21.87 -10.20
C SER A 79 -55.39 -21.23 -11.58
N GLU A 80 -56.45 -20.78 -12.25
CA GLU A 80 -56.34 -20.05 -13.53
C GLU A 80 -55.69 -18.67 -13.33
N THR A 81 -56.09 -17.93 -12.30
CA THR A 81 -55.51 -16.63 -11.94
C THR A 81 -54.07 -16.75 -11.45
N GLU A 82 -53.75 -17.81 -10.70
CA GLU A 82 -52.37 -18.13 -10.33
C GLU A 82 -51.49 -18.37 -11.57
N HIS A 83 -52.02 -19.12 -12.54
CA HIS A 83 -51.30 -19.40 -13.79
C HIS A 83 -51.06 -18.13 -14.61
N GLU A 84 -52.08 -17.28 -14.77
CA GLU A 84 -51.95 -16.00 -15.46
C GLU A 84 -50.94 -15.06 -14.77
N PHE A 85 -50.96 -15.01 -13.43
CA PHE A 85 -50.04 -14.17 -12.68
C PHE A 85 -48.61 -14.68 -12.80
N LYS A 86 -48.40 -15.99 -12.75
CA LYS A 86 -47.09 -16.60 -12.98
C LYS A 86 -46.56 -16.32 -14.39
N GLN A 87 -47.39 -16.46 -15.42
CA GLN A 87 -47.02 -16.10 -16.80
C GLN A 87 -46.61 -14.63 -16.94
N PHE A 88 -47.32 -13.73 -16.24
CA PHE A 88 -46.92 -12.32 -16.20
C PHE A 88 -45.54 -12.14 -15.56
N LEU A 89 -45.29 -12.76 -14.41
CA LEU A 89 -43.98 -12.69 -13.75
C LEU A 89 -42.86 -13.25 -14.64
N GLU A 90 -43.13 -14.33 -15.39
CA GLU A 90 -42.22 -14.93 -16.37
C GLU A 90 -41.90 -13.98 -17.54
N SER A 91 -42.80 -13.05 -17.86
CA SER A 91 -42.57 -12.06 -18.90
C SER A 91 -41.66 -10.90 -18.48
N ILE A 92 -41.54 -10.64 -17.16
CA ILE A 92 -40.79 -9.50 -16.62
C ILE A 92 -39.53 -9.90 -15.85
N GLY A 93 -39.30 -11.20 -15.65
CA GLY A 93 -38.22 -11.70 -14.80
C GLY A 93 -37.93 -13.20 -14.93
N ASP A 94 -37.02 -13.68 -14.09
CA ASP A 94 -36.72 -15.10 -13.94
C ASP A 94 -36.77 -15.56 -12.48
N SER A 95 -36.47 -16.85 -12.26
CA SER A 95 -36.36 -17.45 -10.91
C SER A 95 -37.61 -17.22 -10.05
N ILE A 96 -38.77 -17.54 -10.62
CA ILE A 96 -40.06 -17.18 -10.02
C ILE A 96 -40.54 -18.24 -9.05
N VAL A 97 -40.88 -17.79 -7.85
CA VAL A 97 -41.66 -18.56 -6.88
C VAL A 97 -42.99 -17.85 -6.70
N CYS A 98 -44.08 -18.53 -7.04
CA CYS A 98 -45.45 -18.10 -6.79
C CYS A 98 -46.15 -19.25 -6.09
N VAL A 99 -46.45 -19.08 -4.80
CA VAL A 99 -47.08 -20.12 -3.96
C VAL A 99 -48.29 -19.51 -3.28
N ALA A 100 -49.48 -19.98 -3.66
CA ALA A 100 -50.73 -19.64 -3.02
C ALA A 100 -51.03 -20.58 -1.83
N ASP A 101 -51.49 -20.02 -0.71
CA ASP A 101 -51.86 -20.73 0.51
C ASP A 101 -53.03 -20.00 1.18
N ASP A 102 -54.23 -20.60 1.14
CA ASP A 102 -55.50 -20.02 1.59
C ASP A 102 -55.69 -18.54 1.17
N ASP A 103 -55.54 -17.60 2.11
CA ASP A 103 -55.78 -16.17 1.91
C ASP A 103 -54.51 -15.38 1.53
N ILE A 104 -53.37 -16.06 1.28
CA ILE A 104 -52.10 -15.40 0.95
C ILE A 104 -51.40 -15.99 -0.28
N VAL A 105 -50.62 -15.16 -0.97
CA VAL A 105 -49.74 -15.61 -2.07
C VAL A 105 -48.33 -15.07 -1.85
N LYS A 106 -47.34 -15.96 -1.78
CA LYS A 106 -45.92 -15.60 -1.62
C LYS A 106 -45.25 -15.53 -2.99
N ILE A 107 -44.59 -14.40 -3.25
CA ILE A 107 -43.93 -14.08 -4.50
C ILE A 107 -42.44 -13.87 -4.27
N HIS A 108 -41.63 -14.50 -5.13
CA HIS A 108 -40.22 -14.21 -5.37
C HIS A 108 -40.04 -14.08 -6.88
N VAL A 109 -39.41 -13.01 -7.36
CA VAL A 109 -39.04 -12.86 -8.77
C VAL A 109 -37.76 -12.05 -8.90
N HIS A 110 -36.86 -12.48 -9.77
CA HIS A 110 -35.73 -11.65 -10.19
C HIS A 110 -36.14 -10.81 -11.39
N THR A 111 -36.14 -9.48 -11.26
CA THR A 111 -36.56 -8.58 -12.35
C THR A 111 -35.75 -7.29 -12.35
N ASN A 112 -35.72 -6.58 -13.48
CA ASN A 112 -35.22 -5.20 -13.54
C ASN A 112 -36.32 -4.17 -13.26
N HIS A 113 -37.57 -4.62 -13.14
CA HIS A 113 -38.75 -3.78 -12.98
C HIS A 113 -39.61 -4.25 -11.78
N PRO A 114 -39.10 -4.19 -10.53
CA PRO A 114 -39.83 -4.61 -9.32
C PRO A 114 -41.22 -3.98 -9.22
N GLY A 115 -41.34 -2.70 -9.64
CA GLY A 115 -42.61 -1.99 -9.65
C GLY A 115 -43.70 -2.66 -10.48
N GLN A 116 -43.37 -3.34 -11.59
CA GLN A 116 -44.37 -4.03 -12.42
C GLN A 116 -44.95 -5.26 -11.71
N ALA A 117 -44.11 -6.00 -10.97
CA ALA A 117 -44.55 -7.12 -10.16
C ALA A 117 -45.48 -6.66 -9.02
N ILE A 118 -45.11 -5.57 -8.35
CA ILE A 118 -45.85 -4.95 -7.24
C ILE A 118 -47.21 -4.42 -7.71
N GLU A 119 -47.23 -3.63 -8.79
CA GLU A 119 -48.46 -3.05 -9.35
C GLU A 119 -49.44 -4.14 -9.78
N LYS A 120 -48.95 -5.20 -10.43
CA LYS A 120 -49.79 -6.33 -10.80
C LYS A 120 -50.33 -7.06 -9.55
N ALA A 121 -49.50 -7.24 -8.53
CA ALA A 121 -49.88 -7.89 -7.28
C ALA A 121 -50.96 -7.13 -6.50
N LEU A 122 -50.90 -5.80 -6.49
CA LEU A 122 -51.91 -4.92 -5.88
C LEU A 122 -53.31 -5.08 -6.49
N THR A 123 -53.44 -5.68 -7.68
CA THR A 123 -54.76 -5.96 -8.26
C THR A 123 -55.51 -7.12 -7.57
N TYR A 124 -54.78 -7.95 -6.80
CA TYR A 124 -55.31 -9.12 -6.10
C TYR A 124 -55.51 -8.89 -4.60
N GLY A 125 -54.80 -7.92 -4.01
CA GLY A 125 -55.00 -7.51 -2.62
C GLY A 125 -53.83 -6.70 -2.06
N SER A 126 -53.77 -6.55 -0.72
CA SER A 126 -52.75 -5.73 -0.05
C SER A 126 -51.41 -6.46 0.08
N LEU A 127 -50.29 -5.74 0.03
CA LEU A 127 -48.95 -6.33 0.11
C LEU A 127 -48.38 -6.27 1.52
N SER A 128 -47.71 -7.36 1.92
CA SER A 128 -46.99 -7.49 3.19
C SER A 128 -45.59 -8.04 2.94
N ARG A 129 -44.65 -7.71 3.84
CA ARG A 129 -43.24 -8.17 3.79
C ARG A 129 -42.56 -7.93 2.43
N LEU A 130 -42.77 -6.74 1.87
CA LEU A 130 -42.11 -6.32 0.63
C LEU A 130 -40.61 -6.13 0.85
N LYS A 131 -39.79 -6.79 0.05
CA LYS A 131 -38.34 -6.69 0.03
C LYS A 131 -37.85 -6.61 -1.41
N ILE A 132 -36.92 -5.70 -1.67
CA ILE A 132 -36.28 -5.52 -2.98
C ILE A 132 -34.78 -5.40 -2.74
N ASP A 133 -34.01 -6.40 -3.15
CA ASP A 133 -32.56 -6.41 -2.98
C ASP A 133 -31.85 -6.28 -4.33
N ASN A 134 -30.82 -5.43 -4.40
CA ASN A 134 -29.95 -5.33 -5.57
C ASN A 134 -28.88 -6.43 -5.51
N MET A 135 -29.05 -7.49 -6.30
CA MET A 135 -28.15 -8.64 -6.32
C MET A 135 -26.78 -8.30 -6.90
N ARG A 136 -26.64 -7.22 -7.68
CA ARG A 136 -25.34 -6.79 -8.24
C ARG A 136 -24.46 -6.18 -7.15
N GLU A 137 -25.01 -5.33 -6.30
CA GLU A 137 -24.29 -4.74 -5.17
C GLU A 137 -23.83 -5.82 -4.17
N GLU A 138 -24.71 -6.77 -3.84
CA GLU A 138 -24.32 -7.89 -2.95
C GLU A 138 -23.21 -8.78 -3.54
N HIS A 139 -23.20 -8.94 -4.87
CA HIS A 139 -22.16 -9.70 -5.56
C HIS A 139 -20.82 -8.95 -5.56
N GLU A 140 -20.83 -7.65 -5.88
CA GLU A 140 -19.63 -6.80 -5.84
C GLU A 140 -19.01 -6.75 -4.43
N GLU A 141 -19.81 -6.57 -3.38
CA GLU A 141 -19.31 -6.59 -2.01
C GLU A 141 -18.67 -7.93 -1.61
N LYS A 142 -19.26 -9.05 -2.04
CA LYS A 142 -18.71 -10.39 -1.78
C LYS A 142 -17.39 -10.60 -2.51
N LEU A 143 -17.29 -10.17 -3.77
CA LEU A 143 -16.05 -10.26 -4.53
C LEU A 143 -14.92 -9.44 -3.89
N ILE A 144 -15.20 -8.22 -3.41
CA ILE A 144 -14.20 -7.38 -2.72
C ILE A 144 -13.73 -8.05 -1.42
N LYS A 145 -14.65 -8.60 -0.63
CA LYS A 145 -14.35 -9.32 0.63
C LYS A 145 -13.58 -10.62 0.40
N ASP A 146 -13.89 -11.35 -0.68
CA ASP A 146 -13.18 -12.59 -1.02
C ASP A 146 -11.77 -12.28 -1.57
N ALA A 147 -11.61 -11.23 -2.37
CA ALA A 147 -10.30 -10.78 -2.86
C ALA A 147 -9.37 -10.36 -1.72
N SER A 148 -9.87 -9.58 -0.75
CA SER A 148 -9.07 -9.17 0.41
C SER A 148 -8.68 -10.35 1.31
N ARG A 149 -9.57 -11.32 1.52
CA ARG A 149 -9.27 -12.55 2.26
C ARG A 149 -8.22 -13.41 1.56
N ILE A 150 -8.28 -13.52 0.23
CA ILE A 150 -7.28 -14.27 -0.55
C ILE A 150 -5.92 -13.60 -0.46
N ALA A 151 -5.84 -12.27 -0.61
CA ALA A 151 -4.59 -11.52 -0.46
C ALA A 151 -3.98 -11.68 0.93
N ALA A 152 -4.79 -11.59 2.00
CA ALA A 152 -4.32 -11.81 3.36
C ALA A 152 -3.77 -13.23 3.58
N ARG A 153 -4.47 -14.25 3.06
CA ARG A 153 -4.01 -15.65 3.19
C ARG A 153 -2.73 -15.91 2.40
N GLN A 154 -2.56 -15.30 1.24
CA GLN A 154 -1.34 -15.39 0.45
C GLN A 154 -0.16 -14.74 1.17
N ALA A 155 -0.36 -13.57 1.78
CA ALA A 155 0.66 -12.91 2.59
C ALA A 155 1.07 -13.75 3.81
N GLU A 156 0.12 -14.37 4.51
CA GLU A 156 0.40 -15.30 5.62
C GLU A 156 1.18 -16.54 5.15
N GLU A 157 0.79 -17.16 4.03
CA GLU A 157 1.50 -18.32 3.46
C GLU A 157 2.93 -17.95 3.03
N GLU A 158 3.15 -16.75 2.51
CA GLU A 158 4.47 -16.26 2.09
C GLU A 158 5.37 -15.93 3.30
N ALA A 159 4.82 -15.27 4.31
CA ALA A 159 5.51 -15.03 5.58
C ALA A 159 5.90 -16.35 6.28
N ALA A 160 5.00 -17.34 6.30
CA ALA A 160 5.28 -18.66 6.85
C ALA A 160 6.38 -19.40 6.08
N LYS A 161 6.42 -19.28 4.74
CA LYS A 161 7.51 -19.83 3.92
C LYS A 161 8.84 -19.15 4.19
N LYS A 162 8.88 -17.82 4.35
CA LYS A 162 10.10 -17.08 4.73
C LYS A 162 10.60 -17.50 6.11
N ALA A 163 9.70 -17.63 7.09
CA ALA A 163 10.05 -18.05 8.45
C ALA A 163 10.54 -19.50 8.54
N ALA A 164 10.11 -20.38 7.64
CA ALA A 164 10.56 -21.77 7.57
C ALA A 164 11.95 -21.95 6.96
N GLN A 165 12.49 -20.93 6.27
CA GLN A 165 13.86 -20.97 5.77
C GLN A 165 14.86 -20.76 6.92
N PRO A 166 16.05 -21.39 6.85
CA PRO A 166 17.11 -21.11 7.81
C PRO A 166 17.44 -19.62 7.78
N ARG A 167 17.65 -19.04 8.96
CA ARG A 167 18.10 -17.65 9.08
C ARG A 167 19.40 -17.46 8.31
N LYS A 168 19.48 -16.33 7.60
CA LYS A 168 20.75 -15.87 7.04
C LYS A 168 21.64 -15.36 8.18
N GLU A 169 22.94 -15.47 7.98
CA GLU A 169 23.91 -14.86 8.91
C GLU A 169 23.81 -13.33 8.84
N MET A 170 23.83 -12.77 7.62
CA MET A 170 23.70 -11.35 7.34
C MET A 170 22.43 -11.05 6.55
N GLY A 171 21.75 -9.97 6.90
CA GLY A 171 20.64 -9.40 6.14
C GLY A 171 20.75 -7.88 6.01
N PHE A 172 20.06 -7.33 5.03
CA PHE A 172 20.23 -5.92 4.65
C PHE A 172 18.90 -5.21 4.44
N ILE A 173 18.81 -4.00 4.99
CA ILE A 173 17.70 -3.08 4.82
C ILE A 173 18.26 -1.81 4.19
N SER A 174 17.63 -1.31 3.14
CA SER A 174 18.01 -0.05 2.50
C SER A 174 16.80 0.86 2.38
N VAL A 175 17.01 2.17 2.58
CA VAL A 175 15.99 3.17 2.27
C VAL A 175 16.24 3.72 0.88
N SER A 176 15.25 3.67 0.01
CA SER A 176 15.37 4.25 -1.33
C SER A 176 14.01 4.61 -1.91
N ILE A 177 14.03 5.44 -2.94
CA ILE A 177 12.88 5.75 -3.77
C ILE A 177 13.27 5.65 -5.24
N GLY A 178 12.38 5.09 -6.06
CA GLY A 178 12.61 4.84 -7.48
C GLY A 178 12.71 3.34 -7.79
N GLU A 179 12.04 2.94 -8.87
CA GLU A 179 11.97 1.53 -9.27
C GLU A 179 13.35 0.97 -9.60
N GLY A 180 14.13 1.67 -10.44
CA GLY A 180 15.46 1.23 -10.86
C GLY A 180 16.48 1.16 -9.71
N ILE A 181 16.52 2.15 -8.82
CA ILE A 181 17.35 2.09 -7.60
C ILE A 181 16.93 0.90 -6.73
N GLY A 182 15.62 0.65 -6.61
CA GLY A 182 15.11 -0.50 -5.88
C GLY A 182 15.56 -1.83 -6.48
N GLU A 183 15.56 -1.96 -7.81
CA GLU A 183 16.07 -3.13 -8.51
C GLU A 183 17.58 -3.33 -8.29
N ILE A 184 18.37 -2.25 -8.33
CA ILE A 184 19.81 -2.29 -8.05
C ILE A 184 20.05 -2.83 -6.63
N PHE A 185 19.40 -2.28 -5.61
CA PHE A 185 19.57 -2.78 -4.25
C PHE A 185 19.14 -4.24 -4.08
N ARG A 186 18.03 -4.66 -4.69
CA ARG A 186 17.61 -6.07 -4.69
C ARG A 186 18.64 -6.96 -5.38
N GLY A 187 19.20 -6.51 -6.51
CA GLY A 187 20.27 -7.19 -7.24
C GLY A 187 21.55 -7.35 -6.43
N LEU A 188 21.87 -6.36 -5.59
CA LEU A 188 22.99 -6.38 -4.64
C LEU A 188 22.70 -7.21 -3.37
N GLY A 189 21.50 -7.78 -3.23
CA GLY A 189 21.15 -8.67 -2.13
C GLY A 189 20.48 -8.00 -0.93
N VAL A 190 19.95 -6.78 -1.07
CA VAL A 190 19.13 -6.15 -0.04
C VAL A 190 17.83 -6.95 0.17
N ASP A 191 17.56 -7.35 1.43
CA ASP A 191 16.42 -8.18 1.79
C ASP A 191 15.11 -7.41 1.91
N TYR A 192 15.19 -6.15 2.32
CA TYR A 192 14.02 -5.29 2.49
C TYR A 192 14.33 -3.85 2.09
N LEU A 193 13.42 -3.27 1.31
CA LEU A 193 13.46 -1.86 0.92
C LEU A 193 12.37 -1.10 1.65
N ILE A 194 12.77 -0.07 2.38
CA ILE A 194 11.84 0.91 2.92
C ILE A 194 11.75 2.03 1.89
N GLU A 195 10.54 2.35 1.44
CA GLU A 195 10.33 3.52 0.61
C GLU A 195 10.63 4.79 1.42
N GLY A 196 11.56 5.60 0.93
CA GLY A 196 11.95 6.84 1.59
C GLY A 196 12.94 7.67 0.78
N GLY A 197 12.99 8.95 1.08
CA GLY A 197 13.79 9.93 0.35
C GLY A 197 13.92 11.26 1.09
N GLN A 198 14.38 12.31 0.42
CA GLN A 198 14.66 13.61 1.06
C GLN A 198 13.42 14.27 1.69
N THR A 199 12.24 14.03 1.13
CA THR A 199 10.96 14.57 1.61
C THR A 199 10.10 13.55 2.38
N MET A 200 10.49 12.28 2.37
CA MET A 200 9.78 11.16 3.00
C MET A 200 10.77 10.39 3.87
N ASN A 201 11.00 10.88 5.09
CA ASN A 201 11.88 10.24 6.05
C ASN A 201 11.09 9.18 6.84
N PRO A 202 11.40 7.87 6.72
CA PRO A 202 10.78 6.84 7.51
C PRO A 202 11.04 7.03 9.00
N SER A 203 10.09 6.59 9.80
CA SER A 203 10.13 6.64 11.26
C SER A 203 10.92 5.47 11.86
N THR A 204 11.16 5.55 13.17
CA THR A 204 11.72 4.43 13.95
C THR A 204 10.81 3.19 13.89
N GLU A 205 9.49 3.37 13.81
CA GLU A 205 8.54 2.27 13.68
C GLU A 205 8.67 1.58 12.31
N ASP A 206 8.85 2.33 11.23
CA ASP A 206 9.07 1.77 9.90
C ASP A 206 10.35 0.90 9.85
N MET A 207 11.41 1.34 10.54
CA MET A 207 12.64 0.56 10.69
C MET A 207 12.42 -0.73 11.47
N LEU A 208 11.69 -0.68 12.60
CA LEU A 208 11.36 -1.87 13.39
C LEU A 208 10.54 -2.88 12.58
N ASN A 209 9.53 -2.40 11.85
CA ASN A 209 8.73 -3.23 10.95
C ASN A 209 9.61 -3.88 9.87
N ALA A 210 10.54 -3.15 9.26
CA ALA A 210 11.46 -3.70 8.28
C ALA A 210 12.40 -4.77 8.90
N ILE A 211 12.93 -4.52 10.10
CA ILE A 211 13.76 -5.47 10.85
C ILE A 211 13.01 -6.78 11.10
N GLU A 212 11.72 -6.73 11.41
CA GLU A 212 10.89 -7.93 11.60
C GLU A 212 10.78 -8.78 10.34
N GLN A 213 10.70 -8.14 9.16
CA GLN A 213 10.56 -8.81 7.86
C GLN A 213 11.85 -9.48 7.36
N VAL A 214 13.01 -9.12 7.92
CA VAL A 214 14.31 -9.71 7.56
C VAL A 214 14.63 -10.91 8.45
N ASN A 215 14.74 -12.09 7.83
CA ASN A 215 15.06 -13.35 8.51
C ASN A 215 16.58 -13.59 8.58
N ALA A 216 17.29 -12.72 9.31
CA ALA A 216 18.74 -12.80 9.54
C ALA A 216 19.12 -12.56 11.00
N ASP A 217 20.32 -13.00 11.39
CA ASP A 217 20.86 -12.81 12.75
C ASP A 217 21.52 -11.43 12.94
N HIS A 218 22.31 -10.99 11.95
CA HIS A 218 22.89 -9.65 11.86
C HIS A 218 22.21 -8.86 10.73
N ILE A 219 21.66 -7.68 11.03
CA ILE A 219 20.94 -6.86 10.05
C ILE A 219 21.62 -5.51 9.89
N PHE A 220 22.10 -5.23 8.69
CA PHE A 220 22.63 -3.94 8.30
C PHE A 220 21.50 -3.03 7.80
N ILE A 221 21.52 -1.77 8.22
CA ILE A 221 20.60 -0.73 7.76
C ILE A 221 21.40 0.34 7.03
N LEU A 222 20.99 0.66 5.80
CA LEU A 222 21.52 1.71 4.93
C LEU A 222 20.51 2.86 4.85
N PRO A 223 20.64 3.91 5.67
CA PRO A 223 19.64 4.99 5.75
C PRO A 223 19.56 5.84 4.47
N ASN A 224 20.65 5.96 3.73
CA ASN A 224 20.79 6.71 2.46
C ASN A 224 20.28 8.16 2.50
N ASN A 225 20.15 8.71 3.72
CA ASN A 225 19.69 10.05 4.01
C ASN A 225 20.11 10.40 5.43
N LYS A 226 20.84 11.51 5.59
CA LYS A 226 21.33 12.00 6.89
C LYS A 226 20.23 12.14 7.95
N ASN A 227 19.00 12.47 7.55
CA ASN A 227 17.87 12.67 8.45
C ASN A 227 17.29 11.35 8.98
N ILE A 228 17.56 10.23 8.33
CA ILE A 228 17.05 8.90 8.67
C ILE A 228 17.98 8.17 9.65
N ILE A 229 19.27 8.51 9.67
CA ILE A 229 20.29 7.88 10.54
C ILE A 229 19.86 7.85 12.01
N LEU A 230 19.24 8.92 12.51
CA LEU A 230 18.76 8.96 13.89
C LEU A 230 17.67 7.93 14.17
N ALA A 231 16.70 7.77 13.26
CA ALA A 231 15.63 6.78 13.39
C ALA A 231 16.17 5.35 13.33
N ALA A 232 17.13 5.08 12.43
CA ALA A 232 17.80 3.79 12.33
C ALA A 232 18.55 3.43 13.64
N ASN A 233 19.31 4.38 14.20
CA ASN A 233 20.01 4.17 15.48
C ASN A 233 19.03 3.96 16.66
N GLN A 234 17.88 4.64 16.67
CA GLN A 234 16.85 4.39 17.67
C GLN A 234 16.26 2.98 17.55
N ALA A 235 16.00 2.51 16.33
CA ALA A 235 15.52 1.15 16.08
C ALA A 235 16.55 0.10 16.53
N GLN A 236 17.83 0.31 16.21
CA GLN A 236 18.95 -0.50 16.72
C GLN A 236 18.91 -0.60 18.26
N ALA A 237 18.75 0.52 18.97
CA ALA A 237 18.72 0.52 20.44
C ALA A 237 17.47 -0.15 21.05
N LEU A 238 16.37 -0.25 20.31
CA LEU A 238 15.11 -0.88 20.74
C LEU A 238 15.08 -2.39 20.47
N CYS A 239 15.76 -2.86 19.43
CA CYS A 239 15.89 -4.28 19.10
C CYS A 239 16.81 -5.00 20.10
N LYS A 240 16.30 -6.09 20.69
CA LYS A 240 17.06 -6.92 21.65
C LYS A 240 17.37 -8.33 21.16
N ASP A 241 16.62 -8.81 20.18
CA ASP A 241 16.64 -10.22 19.75
C ASP A 241 17.43 -10.44 18.45
N LYS A 242 17.91 -9.37 17.82
CA LYS A 242 18.72 -9.37 16.60
C LYS A 242 19.84 -8.34 16.74
N ASP A 243 20.98 -8.62 16.13
CA ASP A 243 22.09 -7.67 16.09
C ASP A 243 21.87 -6.69 14.93
N ILE A 244 21.67 -5.42 15.25
CA ILE A 244 21.35 -4.38 14.26
C ILE A 244 22.58 -3.50 14.09
N ILE A 245 22.99 -3.27 12.86
CA ILE A 245 24.18 -2.49 12.49
C ILE A 245 23.74 -1.36 11.56
N VAL A 246 24.07 -0.13 11.89
CA VAL A 246 23.70 1.04 11.08
C VAL A 246 24.94 1.56 10.37
N VAL A 247 25.05 1.34 9.06
CA VAL A 247 26.09 1.98 8.25
C VAL A 247 25.58 3.38 7.90
N PRO A 248 26.28 4.47 8.30
CA PRO A 248 25.72 5.82 8.29
C PRO A 248 25.70 6.48 6.90
N THR A 249 25.15 5.79 5.89
CA THR A 249 25.01 6.30 4.53
C THR A 249 24.06 7.49 4.48
N LYS A 250 24.47 8.54 3.77
CA LYS A 250 23.74 9.81 3.66
C LYS A 250 23.07 9.98 2.31
N THR A 251 23.47 9.19 1.32
CA THR A 251 22.94 9.23 -0.05
C THR A 251 22.79 7.81 -0.59
N VAL A 252 21.98 7.66 -1.65
CA VAL A 252 21.75 6.37 -2.31
C VAL A 252 23.05 5.77 -2.89
N PRO A 253 23.92 6.54 -3.59
CA PRO A 253 25.16 5.97 -4.09
C PRO A 253 26.07 5.44 -2.98
N GLN A 254 26.15 6.12 -1.82
CA GLN A 254 26.86 5.57 -0.65
C GLN A 254 26.27 4.22 -0.19
N GLY A 255 24.95 4.05 -0.24
CA GLY A 255 24.31 2.75 0.01
C GLY A 255 24.75 1.67 -0.97
N ILE A 256 24.83 1.99 -2.25
CA ILE A 256 25.28 1.08 -3.31
C ILE A 256 26.74 0.69 -3.08
N THR A 257 27.63 1.67 -2.86
CA THR A 257 29.05 1.43 -2.59
C THR A 257 29.25 0.59 -1.32
N ALA A 258 28.45 0.82 -0.28
CA ALA A 258 28.47 -0.01 0.91
C ALA A 258 28.17 -1.48 0.57
N MET A 259 27.11 -1.74 -0.21
CA MET A 259 26.74 -3.10 -0.61
C MET A 259 27.79 -3.77 -1.52
N ILE A 260 28.40 -3.03 -2.45
CA ILE A 260 29.48 -3.55 -3.31
C ILE A 260 30.69 -3.99 -2.48
N ASN A 261 30.96 -3.29 -1.38
CA ASN A 261 32.11 -3.55 -0.51
C ASN A 261 31.85 -4.58 0.61
N TYR A 262 30.63 -5.10 0.72
CA TYR A 262 30.30 -6.19 1.63
C TYR A 262 30.99 -7.50 1.22
N ILE A 263 31.60 -8.19 2.19
CA ILE A 263 32.29 -9.46 1.99
C ILE A 263 31.61 -10.55 2.82
N PRO A 264 30.96 -11.57 2.19
CA PRO A 264 30.16 -12.56 2.89
C PRO A 264 30.84 -13.40 3.97
N TYR A 265 32.17 -13.51 3.93
CA TYR A 265 32.93 -14.36 4.87
C TYR A 265 33.61 -13.56 5.99
N MET A 266 33.44 -12.24 6.02
CA MET A 266 33.93 -11.37 7.09
C MET A 266 32.90 -11.26 8.22
N SER A 267 33.38 -11.01 9.43
CA SER A 267 32.50 -10.78 10.58
C SER A 267 31.62 -9.54 10.39
N PRO A 268 30.52 -9.39 11.15
CA PRO A 268 29.66 -8.22 11.04
C PRO A 268 30.42 -6.92 11.32
N GLN A 269 31.33 -6.93 12.30
CA GLN A 269 32.13 -5.76 12.67
C GLN A 269 33.15 -5.39 11.60
N GLU A 270 33.84 -6.36 11.00
CA GLU A 270 34.76 -6.10 9.88
C GLU A 270 34.02 -5.53 8.67
N ASN A 271 32.81 -6.03 8.38
CA ASN A 271 31.96 -5.48 7.33
C ASN A 271 31.48 -4.07 7.67
N GLU A 272 31.06 -3.79 8.91
CA GLU A 272 30.69 -2.43 9.35
C GLU A 272 31.83 -1.44 9.15
N GLU A 273 33.03 -1.77 9.64
CA GLU A 273 34.22 -0.93 9.52
C GLU A 273 34.56 -0.68 8.05
N ARG A 274 34.57 -1.75 7.24
CA ARG A 274 34.85 -1.68 5.80
C ARG A 274 33.83 -0.81 5.07
N MET A 275 32.54 -1.13 5.18
CA MET A 275 31.46 -0.40 4.51
C MET A 275 31.50 1.08 4.92
N THR A 276 31.70 1.38 6.21
CA THR A 276 31.77 2.76 6.71
C THR A 276 32.98 3.53 6.17
N ALA A 277 34.12 2.87 5.99
CA ALA A 277 35.32 3.48 5.41
C ALA A 277 35.11 3.79 3.91
N GLU A 278 34.59 2.84 3.15
CA GLU A 278 34.47 2.97 1.68
C GLU A 278 33.45 4.04 1.27
N ILE A 279 32.36 4.22 2.03
CA ILE A 279 31.38 5.27 1.71
C ILE A 279 31.91 6.70 1.84
N GLN A 280 33.09 6.90 2.48
CA GLN A 280 33.74 8.20 2.54
C GLN A 280 34.48 8.56 1.25
N ASN A 281 34.78 7.57 0.40
CA ASN A 281 35.49 7.76 -0.86
C ASN A 281 34.54 8.18 -2.01
N VAL A 282 33.23 8.15 -1.77
CA VAL A 282 32.21 8.49 -2.77
C VAL A 282 31.76 9.93 -2.59
N LYS A 283 31.96 10.75 -3.61
CA LYS A 283 31.33 12.08 -3.70
C LYS A 283 30.00 11.92 -4.41
N THR A 284 28.97 12.62 -3.94
CA THR A 284 27.65 12.51 -4.57
C THR A 284 27.06 13.83 -5.03
N GLY A 285 26.30 13.75 -6.12
CA GLY A 285 25.61 14.87 -6.74
C GLY A 285 24.15 14.54 -7.03
N GLN A 286 23.28 15.54 -6.98
CA GLN A 286 21.86 15.43 -7.29
C GLN A 286 21.41 16.62 -8.13
N VAL A 287 20.62 16.37 -9.17
CA VAL A 287 20.11 17.41 -10.07
C VAL A 287 18.59 17.49 -9.96
N THR A 288 18.08 18.67 -9.62
CA THR A 288 16.63 18.91 -9.44
C THR A 288 16.28 20.36 -9.78
N TYR A 289 15.02 20.76 -9.60
CA TYR A 289 14.53 22.10 -9.88
C TYR A 289 14.17 22.86 -8.60
N ALA A 290 14.25 24.18 -8.64
CA ALA A 290 13.87 25.06 -7.55
C ALA A 290 12.35 25.27 -7.52
N VAL A 291 11.73 25.04 -6.36
CA VAL A 291 10.27 25.22 -6.16
C VAL A 291 9.89 26.63 -5.71
N ARG A 292 10.87 27.50 -5.47
CA ARG A 292 10.69 28.90 -5.06
C ARG A 292 11.99 29.68 -5.24
N ASP A 293 11.86 31.00 -5.29
CA ASP A 293 13.01 31.90 -5.21
C ASP A 293 13.74 31.74 -3.87
N THR A 294 15.06 31.63 -3.92
CA THR A 294 15.93 31.56 -2.74
C THR A 294 17.30 32.15 -3.02
N HIS A 295 18.01 32.52 -1.97
CA HIS A 295 19.41 32.91 -2.03
C HIS A 295 20.21 32.01 -1.11
N LEU A 296 21.15 31.25 -1.66
CA LEU A 296 21.97 30.27 -0.93
C LEU A 296 23.40 30.31 -1.46
N ASP A 297 24.39 30.31 -0.57
CA ASP A 297 25.83 30.25 -0.90
C ASP A 297 26.24 31.19 -2.04
N ASP A 298 25.81 32.46 -1.94
CA ASP A 298 26.00 33.56 -2.90
C ASP A 298 25.31 33.41 -4.27
N LYS A 299 24.50 32.36 -4.46
CA LYS A 299 23.73 32.11 -5.70
C LYS A 299 22.29 32.60 -5.55
N GLU A 300 21.84 33.41 -6.51
CA GLU A 300 20.42 33.76 -6.68
C GLU A 300 19.76 32.66 -7.49
N ILE A 301 18.76 32.00 -6.88
CA ILE A 301 18.03 30.87 -7.47
C ILE A 301 16.58 31.28 -7.61
N LYS A 302 16.04 31.18 -8.82
CA LYS A 302 14.65 31.48 -9.10
C LYS A 302 13.83 30.21 -9.15
N GLU A 303 12.54 30.35 -8.88
CA GLU A 303 11.58 29.27 -9.11
C GLU A 303 11.69 28.76 -10.57
N GLY A 304 11.85 27.45 -10.70
CA GLY A 304 12.03 26.76 -11.99
C GLY A 304 13.49 26.59 -12.44
N ASP A 305 14.47 27.23 -11.78
CA ASP A 305 15.88 27.00 -12.09
C ASP A 305 16.27 25.55 -11.78
N ILE A 306 17.14 24.97 -12.60
CA ILE A 306 17.78 23.69 -12.35
C ILE A 306 19.00 23.90 -11.46
N MET A 307 19.15 23.03 -10.48
CA MET A 307 20.21 23.06 -9.48
C MET A 307 20.95 21.73 -9.44
N GLY A 308 22.28 21.79 -9.45
CA GLY A 308 23.17 20.69 -9.09
C GLY A 308 23.60 20.84 -7.63
N ILE A 309 23.29 19.84 -6.82
CA ILE A 309 23.48 19.83 -5.37
C ILE A 309 24.53 18.77 -5.04
N GLY A 310 25.64 19.17 -4.41
CA GLY A 310 26.63 18.24 -3.87
C GLY A 310 26.33 17.87 -2.42
N ASP A 311 27.24 17.15 -1.78
CA ASP A 311 27.08 16.68 -0.39
C ASP A 311 26.89 17.81 0.64
N HIS A 312 27.37 19.02 0.34
CA HIS A 312 27.44 20.12 1.31
C HIS A 312 26.83 21.44 0.84
N SER A 313 26.71 21.66 -0.47
CA SER A 313 26.33 22.96 -1.05
C SER A 313 25.73 22.80 -2.44
N ILE A 314 25.19 23.90 -2.97
CA ILE A 314 24.76 23.99 -4.37
C ILE A 314 25.98 24.27 -5.25
N LEU A 315 26.30 23.34 -6.16
CA LEU A 315 27.47 23.39 -7.03
C LEU A 315 27.18 24.12 -8.34
N SER A 316 25.98 23.98 -8.89
CA SER A 316 25.59 24.63 -10.16
C SER A 316 24.13 25.08 -10.16
N VAL A 317 23.82 26.14 -10.91
CA VAL A 317 22.46 26.68 -11.10
C VAL A 317 22.33 27.16 -12.54
N GLY A 318 21.23 26.85 -13.20
CA GLY A 318 20.96 27.24 -14.57
C GLY A 318 19.57 26.83 -15.03
N SER A 319 19.33 26.78 -16.35
CA SER A 319 18.02 26.41 -16.91
C SER A 319 18.02 25.08 -17.66
N GLY A 320 19.20 24.55 -18.04
CA GLY A 320 19.35 23.30 -18.78
C GLY A 320 19.80 22.16 -17.89
N ILE A 321 19.08 21.04 -17.90
CA ILE A 321 19.41 19.87 -17.07
C ILE A 321 20.80 19.33 -17.39
N SER A 322 21.11 19.11 -18.68
CA SER A 322 22.42 18.62 -19.12
C SER A 322 23.55 19.57 -18.72
N ASP A 323 23.40 20.87 -18.97
CA ASP A 323 24.44 21.86 -18.68
C ASP A 323 24.72 21.98 -17.18
N VAL A 324 23.67 22.02 -16.36
CA VAL A 324 23.79 22.08 -14.90
C VAL A 324 24.42 20.81 -14.35
N THR A 325 24.12 19.64 -14.94
CA THR A 325 24.74 18.36 -14.55
C THR A 325 26.23 18.34 -14.88
N LEU A 326 26.60 18.78 -16.08
CA LEU A 326 28.01 18.90 -16.50
C LEU A 326 28.79 19.85 -15.59
N ASP A 327 28.21 21.01 -15.25
CA ASP A 327 28.86 21.98 -14.38
C ASP A 327 28.98 21.51 -12.94
N MET A 328 27.99 20.77 -12.43
CA MET A 328 28.07 20.10 -11.13
C MET A 328 29.24 19.09 -11.11
N LEU A 329 29.34 18.27 -12.15
CA LEU A 329 30.37 17.22 -12.23
C LEU A 329 31.78 17.78 -12.32
N LYS A 330 31.99 18.90 -13.01
CA LYS A 330 33.29 19.61 -13.02
C LYS A 330 33.76 20.04 -11.63
N GLU A 331 32.85 20.25 -10.68
CA GLU A 331 33.22 20.56 -9.29
C GLU A 331 33.40 19.31 -8.41
N LEU A 332 32.84 18.16 -8.80
CA LEU A 332 32.94 16.91 -8.06
C LEU A 332 34.17 16.08 -8.47
N VAL A 333 34.50 16.06 -9.77
CA VAL A 333 35.61 15.30 -10.34
C VAL A 333 36.94 15.95 -9.98
N ASP A 334 37.90 15.13 -9.55
CA ASP A 334 39.29 15.50 -9.34
C ASP A 334 40.25 14.46 -9.94
N ASP A 335 41.55 14.68 -9.78
CA ASP A 335 42.61 13.85 -10.37
C ASP A 335 42.61 12.38 -9.89
N ASP A 336 41.91 12.08 -8.79
CA ASP A 336 41.82 10.74 -8.20
C ASP A 336 40.52 10.01 -8.61
N SER A 337 39.64 10.65 -9.40
CA SER A 337 38.34 10.09 -9.80
C SER A 337 38.48 9.14 -10.99
N GLU A 338 37.97 7.91 -10.86
CA GLU A 338 38.07 6.85 -11.88
C GLU A 338 36.71 6.42 -12.44
N LEU A 339 35.62 6.58 -11.68
CA LEU A 339 34.29 6.12 -12.07
C LEU A 339 33.22 7.18 -11.80
N ILE A 340 32.33 7.39 -12.77
CA ILE A 340 31.13 8.22 -12.63
C ILE A 340 29.91 7.37 -12.96
N SER A 341 29.06 7.12 -11.96
CA SER A 341 27.78 6.43 -12.17
C SER A 341 26.62 7.42 -12.12
N ILE A 342 25.77 7.40 -13.14
CA ILE A 342 24.63 8.29 -13.32
C ILE A 342 23.34 7.48 -13.20
N TYR A 343 22.49 7.85 -12.25
CA TYR A 343 21.18 7.25 -12.04
C TYR A 343 20.08 8.23 -12.48
N TYR A 344 19.46 8.00 -13.63
CA TYR A 344 18.45 8.91 -14.19
C TYR A 344 17.04 8.65 -13.63
N GLY A 345 16.30 9.72 -13.37
CA GLY A 345 14.97 9.70 -12.75
C GLY A 345 13.85 9.41 -13.74
N GLU A 346 12.62 9.24 -13.24
CA GLU A 346 11.45 8.90 -14.08
C GLU A 346 11.10 9.98 -15.13
N GLY A 347 11.53 11.22 -14.88
CA GLY A 347 11.31 12.37 -15.77
C GLY A 347 12.35 12.53 -16.87
N VAL A 348 13.30 11.60 -17.00
CA VAL A 348 14.39 11.63 -17.99
C VAL A 348 14.29 10.40 -18.88
N SER A 349 14.41 10.58 -20.21
CA SER A 349 14.43 9.45 -21.15
C SER A 349 15.79 8.76 -21.14
N GLU A 350 15.81 7.47 -21.45
CA GLU A 350 17.06 6.71 -21.61
C GLU A 350 17.98 7.33 -22.68
N GLU A 351 17.40 7.80 -23.79
CA GLU A 351 18.15 8.49 -24.86
C GLU A 351 18.84 9.76 -24.35
N ASP A 352 18.14 10.61 -23.59
CA ASP A 352 18.72 11.83 -23.01
C ASP A 352 19.83 11.51 -21.98
N ALA A 353 19.64 10.45 -21.19
CA ALA A 353 20.60 10.01 -20.20
C ALA A 353 21.88 9.43 -20.84
N GLU A 354 21.74 8.62 -21.89
CA GLU A 354 22.87 8.12 -22.69
C GLU A 354 23.60 9.26 -23.42
N GLU A 355 22.88 10.24 -23.96
CA GLU A 355 23.49 11.42 -24.58
C GLU A 355 24.32 12.23 -23.56
N LEU A 356 23.81 12.40 -22.34
CA LEU A 356 24.56 13.02 -21.26
C LEU A 356 25.80 12.21 -20.89
N GLY A 357 25.68 10.88 -20.77
CA GLY A 357 26.80 9.99 -20.49
C GLY A 357 27.91 10.09 -21.54
N ALA A 358 27.54 10.13 -22.83
CA ALA A 358 28.48 10.31 -23.93
C ALA A 358 29.21 11.67 -23.86
N LYS A 359 28.49 12.76 -23.57
CA LYS A 359 29.10 14.10 -23.36
C LYS A 359 30.06 14.10 -22.18
N LEU A 360 29.74 13.38 -21.12
CA LEU A 360 30.61 13.28 -19.95
C LEU A 360 31.89 12.51 -20.25
N GLY A 361 31.83 11.45 -21.04
CA GLY A 361 33.02 10.72 -21.49
C GLY A 361 33.98 11.59 -22.32
N GLU A 362 33.48 12.61 -23.02
CA GLU A 362 34.33 13.59 -23.71
C GLU A 362 34.98 14.60 -22.75
N VAL A 363 34.30 14.97 -21.66
CA VAL A 363 34.73 15.99 -20.68
C VAL A 363 35.65 15.40 -19.61
N CYS A 364 35.42 14.14 -19.23
CA CYS A 364 36.13 13.39 -18.21
C CYS A 364 36.71 12.10 -18.83
N PRO A 365 37.69 12.21 -19.76
CA PRO A 365 38.19 11.06 -20.54
C PRO A 365 38.95 10.01 -19.71
N ASP A 366 39.36 10.37 -18.51
CA ASP A 366 40.06 9.50 -17.57
C ASP A 366 39.11 8.74 -16.64
N CYS A 367 37.79 9.01 -16.70
CA CYS A 367 36.78 8.33 -15.91
C CYS A 367 35.92 7.39 -16.77
N ASP A 368 35.61 6.20 -16.26
CA ASP A 368 34.58 5.34 -16.81
C ASP A 368 33.19 5.91 -16.48
N ILE A 369 32.30 5.97 -17.46
CA ILE A 369 30.94 6.51 -17.28
C ILE A 369 29.92 5.38 -17.38
N GLU A 370 29.14 5.22 -16.32
CA GLU A 370 28.02 4.29 -16.29
C GLU A 370 26.69 5.04 -16.18
N VAL A 371 25.69 4.61 -16.95
CA VAL A 371 24.34 5.19 -16.93
C VAL A 371 23.35 4.09 -16.59
N HIS A 372 22.57 4.31 -15.53
CA HIS A 372 21.62 3.36 -14.98
C HIS A 372 20.26 4.02 -14.78
N PHE A 373 19.19 3.27 -15.00
CA PHE A 373 17.86 3.72 -14.62
C PHE A 373 17.73 3.75 -13.09
N GLY A 374 17.38 4.91 -12.54
CA GLY A 374 17.13 5.08 -11.11
C GLY A 374 15.65 5.20 -10.76
N GLY A 375 14.86 5.86 -11.61
CA GLY A 375 13.40 5.96 -11.48
C GLY A 375 12.93 6.82 -10.30
N GLN A 376 13.81 7.60 -9.66
CA GLN A 376 13.41 8.52 -8.62
C GLN A 376 12.55 9.68 -9.18
N PRO A 377 11.54 10.17 -8.43
CA PRO A 377 10.53 11.10 -8.96
C PRO A 377 10.97 12.57 -9.01
N ILE A 378 11.84 13.01 -8.10
CA ILE A 378 12.16 14.44 -7.91
C ILE A 378 13.50 14.83 -8.57
N TYR A 379 14.45 13.91 -8.60
CA TYR A 379 15.80 14.18 -9.10
C TYR A 379 15.95 13.67 -10.52
N TYR A 380 16.28 14.55 -11.45
CA TYR A 380 16.58 14.19 -12.83
C TYR A 380 17.77 13.22 -12.89
N TYR A 381 18.81 13.51 -12.11
CA TYR A 381 19.98 12.66 -11.97
C TYR A 381 20.40 12.58 -10.51
N VAL A 382 20.80 11.38 -10.07
CA VAL A 382 21.64 11.15 -8.90
C VAL A 382 22.96 10.61 -9.41
N VAL A 383 24.09 11.09 -8.89
CA VAL A 383 25.41 10.77 -9.44
C VAL A 383 26.38 10.41 -8.31
N SER A 384 27.22 9.39 -8.53
CA SER A 384 28.45 9.17 -7.76
C SER A 384 29.68 9.49 -8.60
N VAL A 385 30.70 10.01 -7.92
CA VAL A 385 32.07 10.13 -8.43
C VAL A 385 32.96 9.42 -7.41
N GLU A 386 33.68 8.40 -7.87
CA GLU A 386 34.53 7.51 -7.06
C GLU A 386 35.98 7.56 -7.51
#